data_AF-A0A838G4Q1-F1
#
_entry.id   AF-A0A838G4Q1-F1
#
_cell.length_a   1.000
_cell.length_b   1.000
_cell.length_c   1.000
_cell.angle_alpha   90.00
_cell.angle_beta   90.00
_cell.angle_gamma   90.00
#
_symmetry.space_group_name_H-M   'P 1'
#
loop_
_entity.id
_entity.type
_entity.pdbx_description
1 polymer ?
#
loop_
_entity_poly.entity_id
_entity_poly.type
_entity_poly.pdbx_seq_one_letter_code
_entity_poly.pdbx_strand_id
1 'polypeptide(L)'
;VVLVGDAELDEGSNHEAIELAGALGLDGLTVVVVDNRSSTYNRPGLIERRFANEAWHTVTADGRDHAVLQDALQARHPARPNVVIAEVEESS
;
A
#
# COMPACT_ATOMS: atom_id res chain seq x y z
N VAL A 1 -2.44 11.53 -2.15
CA VAL A 1 -2.85 10.34 -1.36
C VAL A 1 -4.02 9.71 -2.08
N VAL A 2 -3.93 8.42 -2.39
CA VAL A 2 -5.00 7.61 -3.01
C VAL A 2 -5.34 6.49 -2.04
N LEU A 3 -6.63 6.19 -1.86
CA LEU A 3 -7.11 5.11 -1.00
C LEU A 3 -7.63 3.98 -1.88
N VAL A 4 -7.20 2.74 -1.61
CA VAL A 4 -7.55 1.54 -2.38
C VAL A 4 -7.85 0.39 -1.43
N GLY A 5 -8.89 -0.40 -1.72
CA GLY A 5 -9.17 -1.65 -0.99
C GLY A 5 -8.30 -2.82 -1.46
N ASP A 6 -8.07 -3.82 -0.60
CA ASP A 6 -7.28 -5.01 -0.95
C ASP A 6 -7.84 -5.78 -2.16
N ALA A 7 -9.17 -5.92 -2.27
CA ALA A 7 -9.84 -6.56 -3.40
C ALA A 7 -9.79 -5.74 -4.70
N GLU A 8 -9.67 -4.41 -4.61
CA GLU A 8 -9.54 -3.55 -5.79
C GLU A 8 -8.16 -3.72 -6.46
N LEU A 9 -7.14 -4.13 -5.69
CA LEU A 9 -5.80 -4.41 -6.24
C LEU A 9 -5.80 -5.62 -7.21
N ASP A 10 -6.82 -6.48 -7.20
CA ASP A 10 -6.88 -7.64 -8.10
C ASP A 10 -7.18 -7.24 -9.57
N GLU A 11 -7.53 -5.97 -9.84
CA GLU A 11 -7.71 -5.47 -11.21
C GLU A 11 -6.38 -5.19 -11.93
N GLY A 12 -6.29 -5.56 -13.22
CA GLY A 12 -5.05 -5.42 -14.01
C GLY A 12 -4.58 -3.97 -14.19
N SER A 13 -5.49 -3.01 -14.28
CA SER A 13 -5.19 -1.57 -14.41
C SER A 13 -4.40 -1.02 -13.22
N ASN A 14 -4.68 -1.51 -12.01
CA ASN A 14 -3.95 -1.12 -10.81
C ASN A 14 -2.51 -1.65 -10.84
N HIS A 15 -2.27 -2.81 -11.45
CA HIS A 15 -0.92 -3.33 -11.59
C HIS A 15 -0.07 -2.43 -12.50
N GLU A 16 -0.60 -2.03 -13.65
CA GLU A 16 0.08 -1.13 -14.60
C GLU A 16 0.39 0.24 -13.97
N ALA A 17 -0.55 0.76 -13.18
CA ALA A 17 -0.34 2.03 -12.47
C ALA A 17 0.77 1.94 -11.41
N ILE A 18 0.84 0.82 -10.67
CA ILE A 18 1.87 0.58 -9.65
C ILE A 18 3.26 0.47 -10.30
N GLU A 19 3.38 -0.30 -11.38
CA GLU A 19 4.63 -0.45 -12.14
C GLU A 19 5.10 0.90 -12.69
N LEU A 20 4.21 1.65 -13.37
CA LEU A 20 4.56 2.94 -13.97
C LEU A 20 4.99 3.97 -12.92
N ALA A 21 4.26 4.08 -11.80
CA ALA A 21 4.60 5.04 -10.75
C ALA A 21 5.94 4.72 -10.06
N GLY A 22 6.25 3.42 -9.92
CA GLY A 22 7.53 2.92 -9.46
C GLY A 22 8.66 3.31 -10.42
N ALA A 23 8.50 3.01 -11.70
CA ALA A 23 9.48 3.31 -12.75
C ALA A 23 9.75 4.81 -12.91
N LEU A 24 8.73 5.65 -12.74
CA LEU A 24 8.86 7.12 -12.79
C LEU A 24 9.38 7.74 -11.48
N GLY A 25 9.50 6.95 -10.41
CA GLY A 25 10.00 7.42 -9.11
C GLY A 25 9.16 8.53 -8.49
N LEU A 26 7.82 8.41 -8.58
CA LEU A 26 6.87 9.46 -8.16
C LEU A 26 6.85 9.65 -6.62
N ASP A 27 7.84 10.31 -6.05
CA ASP A 27 7.98 10.53 -4.60
C ASP A 27 6.89 11.39 -3.94
N GLY A 28 6.14 12.15 -4.75
CA GLY A 28 4.92 12.85 -4.33
C GLY A 28 3.69 11.95 -4.22
N LEU A 29 3.75 10.70 -4.70
CA LEU A 29 2.65 9.75 -4.65
C LEU A 29 2.67 8.96 -3.35
N THR A 30 1.51 8.88 -2.70
CA THR A 30 1.29 7.98 -1.57
C THR A 30 -0.02 7.23 -1.80
N VAL A 31 0.04 5.90 -1.73
CA VAL A 31 -1.11 5.00 -1.74
C VAL A 31 -1.35 4.48 -0.33
N VAL A 32 -2.61 4.42 0.08
CA VAL A 32 -3.03 3.74 1.31
C VAL A 32 -3.85 2.54 0.89
N VAL A 33 -3.38 1.35 1.25
CA VAL A 33 -4.11 0.10 1.04
C VAL A 33 -4.73 -0.30 2.37
N VAL A 34 -6.04 -0.50 2.39
CA VAL A 34 -6.72 -1.08 3.56
C VAL A 34 -6.76 -2.59 3.36
N ASP A 35 -5.97 -3.32 4.16
CA ASP A 35 -5.95 -4.77 4.17
C ASP A 35 -6.89 -5.30 5.27
N ASN A 36 -8.12 -5.60 4.87
CA ASN A 36 -9.14 -6.24 5.72
C ASN A 36 -9.27 -7.74 5.46
N ARG A 37 -8.33 -8.35 4.71
CA ARG A 37 -8.34 -9.76 4.32
C ARG A 37 -9.60 -10.20 3.54
N SER A 38 -10.25 -9.29 2.83
CA SER A 38 -11.44 -9.61 2.01
C SER A 38 -11.09 -10.26 0.66
N SER A 39 -9.85 -10.06 0.18
CA SER A 39 -9.35 -10.69 -1.04
C SER A 39 -9.22 -12.22 -0.91
N THR A 40 -9.71 -12.95 -1.91
CA THR A 40 -9.80 -14.44 -1.90
C THR A 40 -8.42 -15.12 -1.84
N TYR A 41 -7.39 -14.44 -2.36
CA TYR A 41 -6.02 -14.96 -2.41
C TYR A 41 -5.05 -14.18 -1.53
N ASN A 42 -5.57 -13.35 -0.61
CA ASN A 42 -4.74 -12.55 0.26
C ASN A 42 -3.92 -13.44 1.20
N ARG A 43 -2.61 -13.41 1.03
CA ARG A 43 -1.64 -14.04 1.93
C ARG A 43 -0.89 -12.94 2.66
N PRO A 44 -0.55 -13.13 3.94
CA PRO A 44 0.24 -12.14 4.70
C PRO A 44 1.47 -11.68 3.92
N GLY A 45 1.62 -10.35 3.79
CA GLY A 45 2.73 -9.72 3.07
C GLY A 45 2.66 -9.78 1.53
N LEU A 46 1.57 -10.27 0.92
CA LEU A 46 1.43 -10.29 -0.54
C LEU A 46 1.40 -8.88 -1.13
N ILE A 47 0.61 -7.99 -0.53
CA ILE A 47 0.47 -6.59 -0.95
C ILE A 47 1.83 -5.88 -0.85
N GLU A 48 2.51 -6.00 0.29
CA GLU A 48 3.84 -5.42 0.50
C GLU A 48 4.82 -5.84 -0.60
N ARG A 49 4.92 -7.14 -0.86
CA ARG A 49 5.83 -7.67 -1.90
C ARG A 49 5.51 -7.11 -3.28
N ARG A 50 4.23 -6.93 -3.60
CA ARG A 50 3.81 -6.41 -4.91
C ARG A 50 4.34 -5.00 -5.14
N PHE A 51 4.22 -4.13 -4.14
CA PHE A 51 4.76 -2.77 -4.22
C PHE A 51 6.28 -2.73 -4.13
N ALA A 52 6.89 -3.53 -3.25
CA ALA A 52 8.34 -3.57 -3.08
C ALA A 52 9.07 -4.00 -4.37
N ASN A 53 8.49 -4.91 -5.16
CA ASN A 53 9.03 -5.34 -6.45
C ASN A 53 9.08 -4.19 -7.47
N GLU A 54 8.16 -3.23 -7.38
CA GLU A 54 8.07 -2.07 -8.27
C GLU A 54 8.81 -0.84 -7.70
N ALA A 55 9.81 -1.05 -6.84
CA ALA A 55 10.64 -0.01 -6.23
C ALA A 55 9.92 0.99 -5.31
N TRP A 56 8.71 0.68 -4.84
CA TRP A 56 8.00 1.51 -3.87
C TRP A 56 8.63 1.42 -2.48
N HIS A 57 8.54 2.51 -1.71
CA HIS A 57 8.72 2.43 -0.27
C HIS A 57 7.44 1.86 0.37
N THR A 58 7.60 0.85 1.22
CA THR A 58 6.49 0.13 1.84
C THR A 58 6.50 0.29 3.36
N VAL A 59 5.34 0.57 3.94
CA VAL A 59 5.13 0.56 5.39
C VAL A 59 3.85 -0.21 5.69
N THR A 60 3.95 -1.25 6.52
CA THR A 60 2.79 -1.93 7.08
C THR A 60 2.52 -1.38 8.48
N ALA A 61 1.26 -1.04 8.76
CA ALA A 61 0.84 -0.40 10.01
C ALA A 61 -0.49 -1.00 10.51
N ASP A 62 -0.69 -1.00 11.83
CA ASP A 62 -2.00 -1.27 12.40
C ASP A 62 -2.96 -0.14 12.00
N GLY A 63 -3.99 -0.49 11.22
CA GLY A 63 -4.97 0.47 10.72
C GLY A 63 -5.86 1.09 11.80
N ARG A 64 -5.78 0.62 13.06
CA ARG A 64 -6.48 1.19 14.21
C ARG A 64 -5.60 2.07 15.09
N ASP A 65 -4.28 2.09 14.86
CA ASP A 65 -3.37 2.98 15.57
C ASP A 65 -3.12 4.26 14.77
N HIS A 66 -3.81 5.33 15.16
CA HIS A 66 -3.69 6.63 14.50
C HIS A 66 -2.29 7.24 14.57
N ALA A 67 -1.52 6.95 15.63
CA ALA A 67 -0.16 7.48 15.76
C ALA A 67 0.77 6.79 14.75
N VAL A 68 0.68 5.47 14.64
CA VAL A 68 1.47 4.69 13.67
C VAL A 68 1.09 5.07 12.23
N LEU A 69 -0.21 5.26 11.94
CA LEU A 69 -0.66 5.73 10.63
C LEU A 69 -0.16 7.14 10.30
N GLN A 70 -0.17 8.05 11.28
CA GLN A 70 0.35 9.39 11.09
C GLN A 70 1.84 9.36 10.73
N ASP A 71 2.64 8.57 11.45
CA ASP A 71 4.06 8.44 11.20
C ASP A 71 4.33 7.82 9.81
N ALA A 72 3.59 6.77 9.45
CA ALA A 72 3.69 6.12 8.14
C ALA A 72 3.32 7.08 6.97
N LEU A 73 2.30 7.92 7.16
CA LEU A 73 1.88 8.90 6.16
C LEU A 73 2.79 10.12 6.07
N GLN A 74 3.66 10.36 7.06
CA GLN A 74 4.66 11.42 7.03
C GLN A 74 5.98 10.97 6.37
N ALA A 75 6.24 9.67 6.27
CA ALA A 75 7.42 9.15 5.60
C ALA A 75 7.50 9.63 4.14
N ARG A 76 8.67 10.13 3.74
CA ARG A 76 8.96 10.56 2.36
C ARG A 76 10.30 9.97 1.93
N HIS A 77 10.31 9.38 0.74
CA HIS A 77 11.51 8.74 0.17
C HIS A 77 11.80 9.36 -1.19
N PRO A 78 12.93 10.07 -1.36
CA PRO A 78 13.29 10.65 -2.64
C PRO A 78 13.29 9.61 -3.76
N ALA A 79 12.72 9.98 -4.91
CA ALA A 79 12.62 9.14 -6.10
C ALA A 79 11.86 7.80 -5.93
N ARG A 80 11.04 7.65 -4.87
CA ARG A 80 10.23 6.44 -4.66
C ARG A 80 8.82 6.80 -4.21
N PRO A 81 7.78 6.30 -4.89
CA PRO A 81 6.42 6.41 -4.36
C PRO A 81 6.28 5.63 -3.05
N ASN A 82 5.33 6.05 -2.21
CA ASN A 82 5.10 5.46 -0.89
C ASN A 82 3.79 4.65 -0.87
N VAL A 83 3.80 3.49 -0.23
CA VAL A 83 2.57 2.75 0.11
C VAL A 83 2.50 2.50 1.60
N VAL A 84 1.35 2.82 2.19
CA VAL A 84 0.99 2.47 3.58
C VAL A 84 -0.06 1.38 3.52
N ILE A 85 0.24 0.21 4.06
CA ILE A 85 -0.65 -0.94 4.14
C ILE A 85 -1.22 -0.94 5.56
N ALA A 86 -2.47 -0.52 5.69
CA ALA A 86 -3.20 -0.49 6.94
C ALA A 86 -3.89 -1.84 7.15
N GLU A 87 -3.31 -2.68 8.00
CA GLU A 87 -3.91 -3.96 8.36
C GLU A 87 -5.03 -3.73 9.38
N VAL A 88 -6.24 -4.23 9.06
CA VAL A 88 -7.41 -4.15 9.94
C VAL A 88 -8.02 -5.54 10.07
N GLU A 89 -7.83 -6.18 11.23
CA GLU A 89 -8.54 -7.44 11.52
C GLU A 89 -10.04 -7.20 11.68
N GLU A 90 -10.88 -8.09 11.15
CA GLU A 90 -12.32 -8.07 11.47
C GLU A 90 -12.52 -8.33 12.96
N SER A 91 -13.30 -7.48 13.62
CA SER A 91 -13.74 -7.76 14.99
C SER A 91 -14.68 -8.96 14.93
N SER A 92 -14.21 -10.10 15.44
CA SER A 92 -14.98 -11.34 15.58
C SER A 92 -16.16 -11.18 16.53
#